data_AF-A0A535PEL9-F1
#
_entry.id   AF-A0A535PEL9-F1
#
_cell.length_a   1.000
_cell.length_b   1.000
_cell.length_c   1.000
_cell.angle_alpha   90.00
_cell.angle_beta   90.00
_cell.angle_gamma   90.00
#
_symmetry.space_group_name_H-M   'P 1'
#
loop_
_entity.id
_entity.type
_entity.pdbx_description
1 polymer ?
#
loop_
_entity_poly.entity_id
_entity_poly.type
_entity_poly.pdbx_seq_one_letter_code
_entity_poly.pdbx_strand_id
1 'polypeptide(L)'
;MGPTRVYDQEKHPALGQSPREAWESGLDLGGPREHRRIRYDDVFRVLTLPGSPRETALVYRNHGIQFHYLLYWNDVFASPGIIGTKVKLRFDPFDISHIYVYVHNHWVECITSSYYGQLHGHSEREIMLASAELREQNRESHVRTPIDAKRLADFLAKIEAYEAVLLQRQRDIENQIVVYHIEQKSAEVANTPQPVLQEMLNSHRANDATLSRFAPIDLTTLQVYEEFR
;
A
#
# COMPACT_ATOMS: atom_id res chain seq x y z
N MET A 1 2.27 11.00 -5.56
CA MET A 1 3.38 11.75 -6.18
C MET A 1 4.49 11.81 -5.13
N GLY A 2 5.53 10.96 -5.26
CA GLY A 2 6.44 10.65 -4.15
C GLY A 2 7.50 11.72 -3.84
N PRO A 3 8.12 11.67 -2.64
CA PRO A 3 9.02 12.69 -2.08
C PRO A 3 10.44 12.73 -2.71
N THR A 4 10.62 12.24 -3.94
CA THR A 4 11.95 12.17 -4.57
C THR A 4 12.47 13.49 -5.13
N ARG A 5 11.60 14.51 -5.29
CA ARG A 5 12.03 15.81 -5.86
C ARG A 5 12.83 16.68 -4.89
N VAL A 6 12.72 16.43 -3.59
CA VAL A 6 13.41 17.22 -2.57
C VAL A 6 14.89 16.81 -2.49
N TYR A 7 15.16 15.51 -2.42
CA TYR A 7 16.52 15.00 -2.23
C TYR A 7 17.47 15.23 -3.42
N ASP A 8 17.00 15.09 -4.67
CA ASP A 8 17.93 15.21 -5.82
C ASP A 8 18.48 16.62 -6.02
N GLN A 9 17.78 17.62 -5.48
CA GLN A 9 18.08 19.05 -5.62
C GLN A 9 18.88 19.59 -4.44
N GLU A 10 18.85 18.89 -3.30
CA GLU A 10 19.61 19.28 -2.13
C GLU A 10 21.11 19.08 -2.36
N LYS A 11 21.88 20.13 -2.04
CA LYS A 11 23.33 20.09 -2.15
C LYS A 11 23.90 19.28 -1.00
N HIS A 12 24.74 18.31 -1.33
CA HIS A 12 25.42 17.53 -0.30
C HIS A 12 26.44 18.41 0.43
N PRO A 13 26.40 18.52 1.78
CA PRO A 13 27.23 19.47 2.54
C PRO A 13 28.73 19.36 2.29
N ALA A 14 29.24 18.16 2.03
CA ALA A 14 30.67 17.93 1.80
C ALA A 14 31.10 18.04 0.32
N LEU A 15 30.17 17.89 -0.63
CA LEU A 15 30.50 17.87 -2.06
C LEU A 15 30.10 19.19 -2.76
N GLY A 16 29.25 20.00 -2.13
CA GLY A 16 28.79 21.29 -2.67
C GLY A 16 27.92 21.17 -3.93
N GLN A 17 27.63 19.95 -4.39
CA GLN A 17 26.83 19.63 -5.57
C GLN A 17 25.63 18.79 -5.17
N SER A 18 24.54 18.93 -5.91
CA SER A 18 23.37 18.05 -5.75
C SER A 18 23.55 16.73 -6.51
N PRO A 19 22.84 15.65 -6.14
CA PRO A 19 22.81 14.42 -6.91
C PRO A 19 22.45 14.64 -8.40
N ARG A 20 21.56 15.59 -8.71
CA ARG A 20 21.22 15.96 -10.09
C ARG A 20 22.38 16.62 -10.83
N GLU A 21 23.02 17.62 -10.23
CA GLU A 21 24.17 18.32 -10.83
C GLU A 21 25.31 17.33 -11.12
N ALA A 22 25.57 16.41 -10.19
CA ALA A 22 26.59 15.37 -10.37
C ALA A 22 26.24 14.38 -11.49
N TRP A 23 24.96 14.01 -11.63
CA TRP A 23 24.46 13.15 -12.70
C TRP A 23 24.58 13.82 -14.08
N GLU A 24 24.15 15.08 -14.19
CA GLU A 24 24.24 15.87 -15.43
C GLU A 24 25.69 16.06 -15.86
N SER A 25 26.58 16.47 -14.95
CA SER A 25 28.02 16.56 -15.21
C SER A 25 28.63 15.22 -15.63
N GLY A 26 28.20 14.12 -15.01
CA GLY A 26 28.61 12.77 -15.40
C GLY A 26 28.15 12.37 -16.81
N LEU A 27 26.95 12.80 -17.23
CA LEU A 27 26.43 12.60 -18.58
C LEU A 27 27.19 13.45 -19.61
N ASP A 28 27.49 14.71 -19.29
CA ASP A 28 28.24 15.61 -20.17
C ASP A 28 29.66 15.12 -20.41
N LEU A 29 30.34 14.62 -19.37
CA LEU A 29 31.68 14.07 -19.45
C LEU A 29 31.73 12.68 -20.09
N GLY A 30 30.74 11.83 -19.76
CA GLY A 30 30.75 10.40 -20.11
C GLY A 30 29.93 10.02 -21.33
N GLY A 31 29.10 10.93 -21.84
CA GLY A 31 28.12 10.70 -22.90
C GLY A 31 26.98 9.72 -22.51
N PRO A 32 25.86 9.72 -23.25
CA PRO A 32 24.77 8.77 -23.02
C PRO A 32 25.19 7.35 -23.42
N ARG A 33 25.14 6.41 -22.46
CA ARG A 33 25.52 4.99 -22.66
C ARG A 33 24.32 4.13 -23.08
N GLU A 34 23.64 4.52 -24.15
CA GLU A 34 22.36 3.89 -24.54
C GLU A 34 22.44 2.38 -24.75
N HIS A 35 23.55 1.87 -25.28
CA HIS A 35 23.78 0.43 -25.46
C HIS A 35 23.87 -0.36 -24.13
N ARG A 36 24.11 0.32 -23.00
CA ARG A 36 24.08 -0.25 -21.65
C ARG A 36 22.76 0.02 -20.93
N ARG A 37 21.81 0.70 -21.58
CA ARG A 37 20.52 1.02 -20.99
C ARG A 37 19.67 -0.24 -20.91
N ILE A 38 19.50 -0.74 -19.70
CA ILE A 38 18.49 -1.77 -19.42
C ILE A 38 17.14 -1.07 -19.43
N ARG A 39 16.25 -1.51 -20.32
CA ARG A 39 14.89 -0.97 -20.38
C ARG A 39 14.12 -1.48 -19.16
N TYR A 40 13.32 -0.60 -18.57
CA TYR A 40 12.35 -0.99 -17.56
C TYR A 40 11.12 -1.58 -18.28
N ASP A 41 11.23 -2.84 -18.69
CA ASP A 41 10.16 -3.60 -19.32
C ASP A 41 9.67 -4.73 -18.39
N ASP A 42 8.63 -5.45 -18.82
CA ASP A 42 8.06 -6.54 -18.04
C ASP A 42 9.09 -7.66 -17.77
N VAL A 43 10.00 -7.89 -18.71
CA VAL A 43 11.07 -8.88 -18.57
C VAL A 43 12.02 -8.47 -17.45
N PHE A 44 12.48 -7.22 -17.44
CA PHE A 44 13.31 -6.69 -16.36
C PHE A 44 12.59 -6.78 -15.02
N ARG A 45 11.31 -6.38 -14.94
CA ARG A 45 10.50 -6.51 -13.73
C ARG A 45 10.53 -7.94 -13.20
N VAL A 46 10.21 -8.92 -14.04
CA VAL A 46 10.20 -10.34 -13.64
C VAL A 46 11.60 -10.82 -13.22
N LEU A 47 12.66 -10.40 -13.90
CA LEU A 47 14.03 -10.77 -13.53
C LEU A 47 14.46 -10.23 -12.16
N THR A 48 13.85 -9.14 -11.68
CA THR A 48 14.10 -8.59 -10.34
C THR A 48 13.31 -9.29 -9.23
N LEU A 49 12.25 -10.04 -9.56
CA LEU A 49 11.43 -10.75 -8.58
C LEU A 49 12.17 -11.94 -7.93
N PRO A 50 11.90 -12.31 -6.68
CA PRO A 50 12.48 -13.49 -6.08
C PRO A 50 12.13 -14.78 -6.84
N GLY A 51 13.07 -15.72 -6.88
CA GLY A 51 12.83 -17.09 -7.32
C GLY A 51 12.26 -17.94 -6.19
N SER A 52 11.62 -19.06 -6.53
CA SER A 52 11.20 -20.03 -5.50
C SER A 52 12.42 -20.62 -4.77
N PRO A 53 12.28 -21.09 -3.51
CA PRO A 53 13.38 -21.73 -2.78
C PRO A 53 13.98 -22.96 -3.49
N ARG A 54 13.20 -23.61 -4.36
CA ARG A 54 13.63 -24.76 -5.17
C ARG A 54 14.07 -24.36 -6.57
N GLU A 55 14.02 -23.07 -6.90
CA GLU A 55 14.24 -22.39 -8.19
C GLU A 55 13.34 -22.88 -9.36
N THR A 56 12.80 -24.08 -9.26
CA THR A 56 12.02 -24.78 -10.27
C THR A 56 10.72 -25.33 -9.68
N ALA A 57 9.69 -25.37 -10.51
CA ALA A 57 8.39 -25.96 -10.19
C ALA A 57 7.99 -27.00 -11.24
N LEU A 58 7.32 -28.05 -10.81
CA LEU A 58 6.82 -29.10 -11.70
C LEU A 58 5.47 -28.67 -12.29
N VAL A 59 5.30 -28.84 -13.60
CA VAL A 59 4.03 -28.58 -14.27
C VAL A 59 3.16 -29.84 -14.28
N TYR A 60 2.00 -29.76 -13.64
CA TYR A 60 0.98 -30.79 -13.59
C TYR A 60 -0.07 -30.58 -14.69
N ARG A 61 -0.50 -31.69 -15.32
CA ARG A 61 -1.45 -31.67 -16.46
C ARG A 61 -2.74 -30.89 -16.22
N ASN A 62 -3.37 -31.08 -15.05
CA ASN A 62 -4.71 -30.54 -14.77
C ASN A 62 -4.70 -29.34 -13.79
N HIS A 63 -3.55 -29.07 -13.16
CA HIS A 63 -3.45 -28.09 -12.07
C HIS A 63 -2.43 -26.98 -12.34
N GLY A 64 -1.71 -27.07 -13.46
CA GLY A 64 -0.64 -26.14 -13.80
C GLY A 64 0.50 -26.28 -12.80
N ILE A 65 0.75 -25.27 -11.99
CA ILE A 65 1.83 -25.28 -11.00
C ILE A 65 1.27 -25.12 -9.59
N GLN A 66 1.80 -25.89 -8.65
CA GLN A 66 1.51 -25.71 -7.22
C GLN A 66 2.64 -24.96 -6.53
N PHE A 67 2.33 -23.84 -5.88
CA PHE A 67 3.27 -23.04 -5.10
C PHE A 67 2.55 -22.40 -3.89
N HIS A 68 3.17 -22.46 -2.71
CA HIS A 68 2.59 -21.95 -1.44
C HIS A 68 1.11 -22.34 -1.20
N TYR A 69 0.78 -23.63 -1.37
CA TYR A 69 -0.58 -24.19 -1.24
C TYR A 69 -1.58 -23.76 -2.32
N LEU A 70 -1.20 -22.85 -3.21
CA LEU A 70 -2.01 -22.33 -4.30
C LEU A 70 -1.71 -23.04 -5.62
N LEU A 71 -2.70 -23.06 -6.50
CA LEU A 71 -2.62 -23.63 -7.84
C LEU A 71 -2.70 -22.51 -8.88
N TYR A 72 -1.71 -22.46 -9.75
CA TYR A 72 -1.57 -21.43 -10.78
C TYR A 72 -1.76 -22.04 -12.15
N TRP A 73 -2.52 -21.35 -12.98
CA TRP A 73 -2.81 -21.78 -14.34
C TRP A 73 -2.41 -20.73 -15.36
N ASN A 74 -1.98 -21.21 -16.51
CA ASN A 74 -1.86 -20.47 -17.75
C ASN A 74 -2.05 -21.46 -18.90
N ASP A 75 -2.66 -21.02 -20.00
CA ASP A 75 -2.96 -21.85 -21.17
C ASP A 75 -1.72 -22.47 -21.81
N VAL A 76 -0.55 -21.85 -21.63
CA VAL A 76 0.73 -22.40 -22.07
C VAL A 76 0.95 -23.82 -21.51
N PHE A 77 0.49 -24.12 -20.29
CA PHE A 77 0.63 -25.45 -19.68
C PHE A 77 -0.21 -26.54 -20.33
N ALA A 78 -1.21 -26.20 -21.15
CA ALA A 78 -1.96 -27.17 -21.92
C ALA A 78 -1.12 -27.84 -23.02
N SER A 79 0.02 -27.23 -23.40
CA SER A 79 0.88 -27.77 -24.45
C SER A 79 1.59 -29.08 -24.00
N PRO A 80 1.57 -30.15 -24.83
CA PRO A 80 2.10 -31.46 -24.44
C PRO A 80 3.59 -31.49 -24.07
N GLY A 81 4.38 -30.54 -24.58
CA GLY A 81 5.82 -30.47 -24.36
C GLY A 81 6.23 -29.94 -22.97
N ILE A 82 5.31 -29.32 -22.24
CA ILE A 82 5.61 -28.72 -20.92
C ILE A 82 5.13 -29.60 -19.77
N ILE A 83 4.05 -30.35 -19.98
CA ILE A 83 3.45 -31.18 -18.93
C ILE A 83 4.50 -32.17 -18.40
N GLY A 84 4.72 -32.18 -17.08
CA GLY A 84 5.71 -33.02 -16.41
C GLY A 84 7.14 -32.46 -16.42
N THR A 85 7.38 -31.30 -17.02
CA THR A 85 8.69 -30.63 -17.01
C THR A 85 8.86 -29.74 -15.78
N LYS A 86 10.12 -29.48 -15.41
CA LYS A 86 10.48 -28.51 -14.38
C LYS A 86 10.81 -27.18 -15.03
N VAL A 87 10.10 -26.14 -14.63
CA VAL A 87 10.22 -24.77 -15.18
C VAL A 87 10.72 -23.81 -14.12
N LYS A 88 11.48 -22.79 -14.51
CA LYS A 88 11.92 -21.76 -13.55
C LYS A 88 10.73 -20.92 -13.11
N LEU A 89 10.67 -20.62 -11.81
CA LEU A 89 9.58 -19.87 -11.21
C LEU A 89 10.11 -18.65 -10.47
N ARG A 90 9.49 -17.50 -10.72
CA ARG A 90 9.59 -16.28 -9.92
C ARG A 90 8.21 -15.86 -9.45
N PHE A 91 8.12 -15.12 -8.36
CA PHE A 91 6.85 -14.70 -7.78
C PHE A 91 6.94 -13.29 -7.22
N ASP A 92 5.81 -12.61 -7.07
CA ASP A 92 5.76 -11.33 -6.37
C ASP A 92 5.60 -11.57 -4.85
N PRO A 93 6.56 -11.17 -4.00
CA PRO A 93 6.45 -11.36 -2.56
C PRO A 93 5.36 -10.49 -1.92
N PHE A 94 4.85 -9.47 -2.61
CA PHE A 94 3.78 -8.59 -2.14
C PHE A 94 2.41 -8.93 -2.72
N ASP A 95 2.33 -9.78 -3.75
CA ASP A 95 1.08 -10.32 -4.25
C ASP A 95 1.27 -11.77 -4.72
N ILE A 96 0.93 -12.70 -3.84
CA ILE A 96 1.11 -14.12 -4.10
C ILE A 96 0.21 -14.63 -5.22
N SER A 97 -0.82 -13.88 -5.63
CA SER A 97 -1.75 -14.35 -6.67
C SER A 97 -1.12 -14.49 -8.05
N HIS A 98 0.03 -13.85 -8.26
CA HIS A 98 0.75 -13.83 -9.52
C HIS A 98 2.12 -14.52 -9.39
N ILE A 99 2.38 -15.45 -10.30
CA ILE A 99 3.71 -16.03 -10.49
C ILE A 99 4.14 -15.88 -11.94
N TYR A 100 5.44 -15.93 -12.17
CA TYR A 100 6.04 -15.85 -13.48
C TYR A 100 6.89 -17.08 -13.74
N VAL A 101 6.63 -17.70 -14.88
CA VAL A 101 7.22 -19.00 -15.23
C VAL A 101 7.95 -18.87 -16.55
N TYR A 102 9.17 -19.42 -16.60
CA TYR A 102 9.96 -19.37 -17.82
C TYR A 102 9.65 -20.57 -18.71
N VAL A 103 9.04 -20.30 -19.86
CA VAL A 103 8.61 -21.32 -20.84
C VAL A 103 8.90 -20.80 -22.25
N HIS A 104 9.33 -21.68 -23.17
CA HIS A 104 9.52 -21.33 -24.59
C HIS A 104 10.33 -20.03 -24.79
N ASN A 105 11.37 -19.86 -23.99
CA ASN A 105 12.30 -18.73 -24.05
C ASN A 105 11.71 -17.35 -23.68
N HIS A 106 10.59 -17.30 -22.96
CA HIS A 106 10.00 -16.08 -22.43
C HIS A 106 9.39 -16.31 -21.04
N TRP A 107 9.12 -15.22 -20.33
CA TRP A 107 8.41 -15.25 -19.05
C TRP A 107 6.91 -15.15 -19.29
N VAL A 108 6.15 -16.06 -18.67
CA VAL A 108 4.70 -16.13 -18.76
C VAL A 108 4.11 -15.92 -17.37
N GLU A 109 3.17 -14.98 -17.26
CA GLU A 109 2.40 -14.75 -16.05
C GLU A 109 1.36 -15.86 -15.85
N CYS A 110 1.31 -16.43 -14.66
CA CYS A 110 0.33 -17.42 -14.26
C CYS A 110 -0.40 -16.91 -13.03
N ILE A 111 -1.72 -17.06 -13.04
CA ILE A 111 -2.60 -16.49 -12.02
C ILE A 111 -3.23 -17.63 -11.23
N THR A 112 -3.40 -17.42 -9.93
CA THR A 112 -4.20 -18.32 -9.10
C THR A 112 -5.66 -18.15 -9.46
N SER A 113 -6.23 -19.07 -10.26
CA SER A 113 -7.65 -18.98 -10.63
C SER A 113 -8.58 -19.27 -9.46
N SER A 114 -8.15 -20.09 -8.51
CA SER A 114 -8.94 -20.41 -7.31
C SER A 114 -8.82 -19.30 -6.27
N TYR A 115 -9.95 -18.73 -5.84
CA TYR A 115 -9.99 -17.74 -4.74
C TYR A 115 -9.18 -16.46 -4.98
N TYR A 116 -8.99 -16.07 -6.25
CA TYR A 116 -8.25 -14.85 -6.63
C TYR A 116 -8.73 -13.62 -5.86
N GLY A 117 -10.05 -13.44 -5.71
CA GLY A 117 -10.62 -12.28 -5.03
C GLY A 117 -10.28 -12.19 -3.54
N GLN A 118 -9.93 -13.30 -2.88
CA GLN A 118 -9.51 -13.33 -1.47
C GLN A 118 -7.99 -13.42 -1.29
N LEU A 119 -7.23 -13.66 -2.38
CA LEU A 119 -5.79 -13.88 -2.32
C LEU A 119 -4.99 -12.75 -2.98
N HIS A 120 -5.64 -11.96 -3.83
CA HIS A 120 -5.01 -10.85 -4.52
C HIS A 120 -4.59 -9.76 -3.55
N GLY A 121 -3.32 -9.35 -3.63
CA GLY A 121 -2.75 -8.31 -2.79
C GLY A 121 -2.19 -8.81 -1.45
N HIS A 122 -2.31 -10.11 -1.15
CA HIS A 122 -1.65 -10.69 0.01
C HIS A 122 -0.20 -11.07 -0.31
N SER A 123 0.68 -10.74 0.62
CA SER A 123 2.11 -11.03 0.58
C SER A 123 2.42 -12.49 0.88
N GLU A 124 3.61 -12.94 0.46
CA GLU A 124 4.18 -14.24 0.84
C GLU A 124 4.21 -14.44 2.36
N ARG A 125 4.55 -13.37 3.09
CA ARG A 125 4.67 -13.42 4.55
C ARG A 125 3.32 -13.65 5.22
N GLU A 126 2.25 -13.04 4.72
CA GLU A 126 0.89 -13.29 5.21
C GLU A 126 0.49 -14.75 5.00
N ILE A 127 0.75 -15.32 3.83
CA ILE A 127 0.49 -16.75 3.57
C ILE A 127 1.28 -17.64 4.52
N MET A 128 2.55 -17.32 4.78
CA MET A 128 3.39 -18.06 5.72
C MET A 128 2.82 -18.01 7.14
N LEU A 129 2.41 -16.83 7.63
CA LEU A 129 1.81 -16.65 8.96
C LEU A 129 0.46 -17.35 9.07
N ALA A 130 -0.45 -17.14 8.11
CA ALA A 130 -1.74 -17.80 8.05
C ALA A 130 -1.60 -19.33 8.05
N SER A 131 -0.67 -19.85 7.25
CA SER A 131 -0.40 -21.29 7.23
C SER A 131 0.18 -21.79 8.57
N ALA A 132 0.99 -21.00 9.28
CA ALA A 132 1.52 -21.36 10.58
C ALA A 132 0.42 -21.42 11.64
N GLU A 133 -0.47 -20.43 11.70
CA GLU A 133 -1.60 -20.44 12.62
C GLU A 133 -2.56 -21.60 12.34
N LEU A 134 -2.87 -21.89 11.07
CA LEU A 134 -3.68 -23.05 10.70
C LEU A 134 -3.05 -24.39 11.12
N ARG A 135 -1.70 -24.51 11.07
CA ARG A 135 -1.00 -25.72 11.57
C ARG A 135 -1.13 -25.85 13.08
N GLU A 136 -1.02 -24.76 13.82
CA GLU A 136 -1.16 -24.79 15.28
C GLU A 136 -2.61 -25.08 15.70
N GLN A 137 -3.62 -24.51 15.04
CA GLN A 137 -5.02 -24.85 15.28
C GLN A 137 -5.32 -26.34 15.04
N ASN A 138 -4.70 -26.95 14.02
CA ASN A 138 -4.81 -28.39 13.78
C ASN A 138 -4.16 -29.22 14.91
N ARG A 139 -3.06 -28.73 15.47
CA ARG A 139 -2.37 -29.38 16.60
C ARG A 139 -3.25 -29.35 17.85
N GLU A 140 -3.84 -28.21 18.16
CA GLU A 140 -4.71 -28.00 19.34
C GLU A 140 -6.04 -28.76 19.24
N SER A 141 -6.66 -28.76 18.05
CA SER A 141 -7.93 -29.46 17.82
C SER A 141 -7.78 -30.97 17.66
N HIS A 142 -6.55 -31.50 17.62
CA HIS A 142 -6.23 -32.90 17.30
C HIS A 142 -6.79 -33.39 15.95
N VAL A 143 -7.18 -32.49 15.05
CA VAL A 143 -7.70 -32.82 13.71
C VAL A 143 -6.61 -32.62 12.66
N ARG A 144 -6.34 -33.65 11.85
CA ARG A 144 -5.39 -33.61 10.74
C ARG A 144 -6.03 -33.17 9.43
N THR A 145 -6.54 -31.95 9.39
CA THR A 145 -7.07 -31.38 8.15
C THR A 145 -5.93 -30.77 7.32
N PRO A 146 -5.82 -31.08 6.01
CA PRO A 146 -4.82 -30.45 5.16
C PRO A 146 -5.05 -28.94 5.05
N ILE A 147 -3.97 -28.22 4.73
CA ILE A 147 -4.02 -26.79 4.43
C ILE A 147 -4.07 -26.65 2.92
N ASP A 148 -5.25 -26.31 2.42
CA ASP A 148 -5.52 -26.10 1.00
C ASP A 148 -5.79 -24.61 0.72
N ALA A 149 -5.71 -24.21 -0.55
CA ALA A 149 -5.97 -22.84 -1.00
C ALA A 149 -7.29 -22.27 -0.45
N LYS A 150 -8.36 -23.08 -0.48
CA LYS A 150 -9.67 -22.70 0.07
C LYS A 150 -9.58 -22.29 1.54
N ARG A 151 -8.90 -23.11 2.34
CA ARG A 151 -8.83 -22.90 3.79
C ARG A 151 -7.99 -21.68 4.13
N LEU A 152 -6.95 -21.40 3.34
CA LEU A 152 -6.18 -20.16 3.45
C LEU A 152 -7.03 -18.94 3.09
N ALA A 153 -7.76 -18.99 1.97
CA ALA A 153 -8.64 -17.91 1.55
C ALA A 153 -9.74 -17.62 2.60
N ASP A 154 -10.40 -18.66 3.10
CA ASP A 154 -11.43 -18.54 4.16
C ASP A 154 -10.83 -17.95 5.46
N PHE A 155 -9.59 -18.32 5.78
CA PHE A 155 -8.89 -17.83 6.97
C PHE A 155 -8.51 -16.34 6.84
N LEU A 156 -7.95 -15.94 5.70
CA LEU A 156 -7.60 -14.54 5.43
C LEU A 156 -8.85 -13.66 5.39
N ALA A 157 -9.91 -14.08 4.70
CA ALA A 157 -11.17 -13.34 4.69
C ALA A 157 -11.77 -13.15 6.10
N LYS A 158 -11.60 -14.15 6.98
CA LYS A 158 -12.00 -14.04 8.39
C LYS A 158 -11.14 -13.01 9.15
N ILE A 159 -9.83 -12.99 8.93
CA ILE A 159 -8.92 -12.02 9.55
C ILE A 159 -9.27 -10.60 9.07
N GLU A 160 -9.44 -10.38 7.77
CA GLU A 160 -9.80 -9.07 7.22
C GLU A 160 -11.09 -8.53 7.84
N ALA A 161 -12.11 -9.38 7.99
CA ALA A 161 -13.35 -9.00 8.64
C ALA A 161 -13.14 -8.62 10.13
N TYR A 162 -12.25 -9.32 10.83
CA TYR A 162 -11.91 -9.01 12.21
C TYR A 162 -11.09 -7.72 12.34
N GLU A 163 -10.10 -7.52 11.46
CA GLU A 163 -9.30 -6.30 11.40
C GLU A 163 -10.14 -5.07 11.10
N ALA A 164 -11.14 -5.17 10.21
CA ALA A 164 -12.06 -4.07 9.94
C ALA A 164 -12.78 -3.57 11.20
N VAL A 165 -13.20 -4.49 12.08
CA VAL A 165 -13.82 -4.16 13.36
C VAL A 165 -12.82 -3.51 14.31
N LEU A 166 -11.59 -4.05 14.39
CA LEU A 166 -10.53 -3.48 15.23
C LEU A 166 -10.12 -2.08 14.78
N LEU A 167 -9.98 -1.84 13.49
CA LEU A 167 -9.68 -0.54 12.92
C LEU A 167 -10.80 0.48 13.20
N GLN A 168 -12.06 0.06 13.09
CA GLN A 168 -13.17 0.93 13.46
C GLN A 168 -13.11 1.30 14.95
N ARG A 169 -12.86 0.31 15.81
CA ARG A 169 -12.69 0.56 17.25
C ARG A 169 -11.54 1.52 17.53
N GLN A 170 -10.42 1.40 16.83
CA GLN A 170 -9.30 2.31 16.97
C GLN A 170 -9.69 3.75 16.59
N ARG A 171 -10.38 3.92 15.45
CA ARG A 171 -10.90 5.23 15.02
C ARG A 171 -11.86 5.84 16.03
N ASP A 172 -12.73 5.03 16.62
CA ASP A 172 -13.68 5.50 17.63
C ASP A 172 -12.96 5.99 18.90
N ILE A 173 -11.89 5.30 19.32
CA ILE A 173 -11.04 5.72 20.45
C ILE A 173 -10.35 7.06 20.13
N GLU A 174 -9.76 7.18 18.94
CA GLU A 174 -9.10 8.42 18.49
C GLU A 174 -10.11 9.59 18.41
N ASN A 175 -11.32 9.33 17.91
CA ASN A 175 -12.39 10.32 17.84
C ASN A 175 -12.91 10.74 19.22
N GLN A 176 -13.00 9.82 20.19
CA GLN A 176 -13.42 10.16 21.56
C GLN A 176 -12.49 11.18 22.22
N ILE A 177 -11.17 11.07 21.98
CA ILE A 177 -10.19 12.03 22.48
C ILE A 177 -10.45 13.43 21.91
N VAL A 178 -10.75 13.51 20.60
CA VAL A 178 -11.07 14.79 19.93
C VAL A 178 -12.35 15.40 20.48
N VAL A 179 -13.42 14.60 20.63
CA VAL A 179 -14.70 15.05 21.18
C VAL A 179 -14.52 15.59 22.59
N TYR A 180 -13.77 14.88 23.44
CA TYR A 180 -13.47 15.33 24.81
C TYR A 180 -12.81 16.71 24.83
N HIS A 181 -11.80 16.95 23.99
CA HIS A 181 -11.13 18.25 23.92
C HIS A 181 -12.04 19.35 23.34
N ILE A 182 -12.94 19.03 22.41
CA ILE A 182 -13.95 19.98 21.92
C ILE A 182 -14.94 20.35 23.02
N GLU A 183 -15.43 19.38 23.79
CA GLU A 183 -16.35 19.60 24.91
C GLU A 183 -15.71 20.44 26.02
N GLN A 184 -14.45 20.17 26.37
CA GLN A 184 -13.72 21.01 27.33
C GLN A 184 -13.53 22.45 26.83
N LYS A 185 -13.13 22.63 25.58
CA LYS A 185 -12.93 23.96 24.99
C LYS A 185 -14.25 24.74 24.88
N SER A 186 -15.35 24.06 24.56
CA SER A 186 -16.68 24.69 24.52
C SER A 186 -17.21 25.02 25.92
N ALA A 187 -16.92 24.20 26.93
CA ALA A 187 -17.21 24.52 28.33
C ALA A 187 -16.37 25.70 28.85
N GLU A 188 -15.11 25.84 28.45
CA GLU A 188 -14.27 27.01 28.75
C GLU A 188 -14.82 28.29 28.11
N VAL A 189 -15.28 28.23 26.85
CA VAL A 189 -15.95 29.35 26.18
C VAL A 189 -17.27 29.71 26.87
N ALA A 190 -18.01 28.74 27.40
CA ALA A 190 -19.25 28.97 28.15
C ALA A 190 -19.02 29.54 29.57
N ASN A 191 -17.89 29.20 30.22
CA ASN A 191 -17.51 29.71 31.55
C ASN A 191 -16.71 31.01 31.51
N THR A 192 -16.35 31.51 30.33
CA THR A 192 -15.80 32.86 30.21
C THR A 192 -16.95 33.84 30.43
N PRO A 193 -16.94 34.72 31.45
CA PRO A 193 -18.00 35.69 31.64
C PRO A 193 -18.12 36.51 30.36
N GLN A 194 -19.25 36.38 29.68
CA GLN A 194 -19.59 37.28 28.59
C GLN A 194 -19.51 38.69 29.17
N PRO A 195 -18.69 39.61 28.62
CA PRO A 195 -18.81 41.00 29.01
C PRO A 195 -20.26 41.38 28.73
N VAL A 196 -20.97 41.80 29.78
CA VAL A 196 -22.36 42.24 29.72
C VAL A 196 -22.43 43.42 28.76
N LEU A 197 -22.60 43.15 27.47
CA LEU A 197 -22.97 44.12 26.45
C LEU A 197 -24.49 44.25 26.45
N GLN A 198 -25.06 44.47 27.64
CA GLN A 198 -26.50 44.56 27.84
C GLN A 198 -27.00 45.99 28.05
N GLU A 199 -26.15 47.01 27.82
CA GLU A 199 -26.55 48.42 27.94
C GLU A 199 -26.43 49.27 26.66
N MET A 200 -26.10 48.70 25.49
CA MET A 200 -26.00 49.51 24.26
C MET A 200 -26.95 49.12 23.11
N LEU A 201 -27.98 48.30 23.36
CA LEU A 201 -28.95 47.91 22.33
C LEU A 201 -30.24 48.75 22.27
N ASN A 202 -30.40 49.76 23.14
CA ASN A 202 -31.63 50.58 23.20
C ASN A 202 -31.57 51.95 22.50
N SER A 203 -30.48 52.32 21.81
CA SER A 203 -30.38 53.63 21.16
C SER A 203 -30.48 53.63 19.62
N HIS A 204 -30.56 52.49 18.94
CA HIS A 204 -30.64 52.47 17.48
C HIS A 204 -31.80 51.61 16.96
N ARG A 205 -33.02 52.07 17.26
CA ARG A 205 -34.25 51.68 16.57
C ARG A 205 -34.72 52.78 15.62
N ALA A 206 -33.81 53.23 14.76
CA ALA A 206 -34.13 54.03 13.59
C ALA A 206 -33.03 53.85 12.56
N ASN A 207 -33.32 53.03 11.55
CA ASN A 207 -32.83 53.04 10.17
C ASN A 207 -32.45 51.63 9.70
N ASP A 208 -33.47 50.98 9.14
CA ASP A 208 -33.33 49.81 8.29
C ASP A 208 -32.52 50.13 7.03
N ALA A 209 -31.93 49.05 6.51
CA ALA A 209 -31.38 48.86 5.17
C ALA A 209 -30.00 49.46 4.87
N THR A 210 -28.93 48.67 5.12
CA THR A 210 -28.05 48.12 4.05
C THR A 210 -26.87 47.31 4.61
N LEU A 211 -26.81 46.03 4.22
CA LEU A 211 -25.65 45.23 3.77
C LEU A 211 -24.35 45.15 4.60
N SER A 212 -24.06 43.90 5.00
CA SER A 212 -22.76 43.29 5.37
C SER A 212 -22.00 43.85 6.57
N ARG A 213 -22.03 43.09 7.68
CA ARG A 213 -21.31 43.39 8.93
C ARG A 213 -19.83 43.00 8.93
N PHE A 214 -19.31 42.48 7.81
CA PHE A 214 -17.91 42.08 7.70
C PHE A 214 -17.24 42.82 6.56
N ALA A 215 -16.12 43.49 6.84
CA ALA A 215 -15.22 43.97 5.82
C ALA A 215 -14.64 42.77 5.04
N PRO A 216 -14.37 42.90 3.73
CA PRO A 216 -13.78 41.81 2.96
C PRO A 216 -12.43 41.43 3.57
N ILE A 217 -12.24 40.15 3.86
CA ILE A 217 -10.99 39.61 4.39
C ILE A 217 -9.98 39.59 3.23
N ASP A 218 -8.88 40.33 3.37
CA ASP A 218 -7.79 40.33 2.41
C ASP A 218 -6.89 39.09 2.63
N LEU A 219 -6.96 38.15 1.67
CA LEU A 219 -6.25 36.87 1.73
C LEU A 219 -4.73 36.99 1.49
N THR A 220 -4.22 38.18 1.18
CA THR A 220 -2.78 38.41 0.95
C THR A 220 -1.95 38.58 2.23
N THR A 221 -2.60 38.69 3.39
CA THR A 221 -1.93 38.90 4.70
C THR A 221 -1.85 37.64 5.58
N LEU A 222 -2.27 36.47 5.08
CA LEU A 222 -2.12 35.22 5.81
C LEU A 222 -0.63 34.81 5.88
N GLN A 223 -0.05 34.84 7.08
CA GLN A 223 1.28 34.27 7.32
C GLN A 223 1.22 32.76 7.12
N VAL A 224 1.85 32.29 6.04
CA VAL A 224 2.14 30.87 5.82
C VAL A 224 3.10 30.44 6.93
N TYR A 225 2.65 29.55 7.81
CA TYR A 225 3.50 28.93 8.81
C TYR A 225 4.48 27.99 8.10
N GLU A 226 5.77 28.26 8.22
CA GLU A 226 6.82 27.31 7.86
C GLU A 226 6.75 26.12 8.80
N GLU A 227 6.57 24.93 8.24
CA GLU A 227 6.65 23.66 8.97
C GLU A 227 8.11 23.41 9.38
N PHE A 228 8.25 22.92 10.62
CA PHE A 228 9.49 22.79 11.38
C PHE A 228 10.52 21.87 10.71
N ARG A 229 11.78 22.31 10.79
CA ARG A 229 12.99 21.69 10.28
C ARG A 229 13.43 20.45 11.04
#